data_AF-A0A3S2BGN4-F1
#
_entry.id   AF-A0A3S2BGN4-F1
#
_cell.length_a   1.000
_cell.length_b   1.000
_cell.length_c   1.000
_cell.angle_alpha   90.00
_cell.angle_beta   90.00
_cell.angle_gamma   90.00
#
_symmetry.space_group_name_H-M   'P 1'
#
loop_
_entity.id
_entity.type
_entity.pdbx_description
1 polymer ?
#
loop_
_entity_poly.entity_id
_entity_poly.type
_entity_poly.pdbx_seq_one_letter_code
_entity_poly.pdbx_strand_id
1 'polypeptide(L)'
;MTYAWIDLGNGRQVFRKVETARPKRSALPAPMISTDTMPETQSMLDGNYYTSKSALRATYRAAGVEEIGNDPARYRRKPKPKVDRKAIKDSVQKAKARFERGERTTSN
;
A
#
# COMPACT_ATOMS: atom_id res chain seq x y z
N MET A 1 -15.18 12.01 2.57
CA MET A 1 -14.65 10.75 3.13
C MET A 1 -15.84 9.92 3.57
N THR A 2 -16.09 8.77 2.95
CA THR A 2 -17.28 7.95 3.26
C THR A 2 -16.93 6.82 4.23
N TYR A 3 -17.83 6.61 5.18
CA TYR A 3 -17.77 5.51 6.14
C TYR A 3 -18.98 4.63 5.90
N ALA A 4 -18.80 3.32 6.02
CA ALA A 4 -19.89 2.36 5.84
C ALA A 4 -19.72 1.19 6.80
N TRP A 5 -20.86 0.58 7.13
CA TRP A 5 -20.89 -0.72 7.78
C TRP A 5 -20.44 -1.78 6.79
N ILE A 6 -19.38 -2.50 7.11
CA ILE A 6 -18.86 -3.58 6.28
C ILE A 6 -19.04 -4.89 7.03
N ASP A 7 -19.80 -5.80 6.43
CA ASP A 7 -19.93 -7.17 6.91
C ASP A 7 -18.64 -7.96 6.65
N LEU A 8 -18.18 -8.68 7.67
CA LEU A 8 -16.98 -9.52 7.60
C LEU A 8 -17.31 -10.98 7.28
N GLY A 9 -18.58 -11.32 7.03
CA GLY A 9 -19.02 -12.67 6.61
C GLY A 9 -19.12 -13.68 7.75
N ASN A 10 -18.98 -13.23 8.99
CA ASN A 10 -19.08 -14.05 10.21
C ASN A 10 -20.13 -13.49 11.19
N GLY A 11 -21.09 -12.73 10.69
CA GLY A 11 -22.12 -12.05 11.49
C GLY A 11 -21.64 -10.81 12.24
N ARG A 12 -20.36 -10.42 12.14
CA ARG A 12 -19.84 -9.15 12.68
C ARG A 12 -19.75 -8.10 11.58
N GLN A 13 -20.31 -6.93 11.88
CA GLN A 13 -20.12 -5.73 11.08
C GLN A 13 -19.11 -4.80 11.75
N VAL A 14 -18.28 -4.14 10.94
CA VAL A 14 -17.35 -3.11 11.40
C VAL A 14 -17.59 -1.80 10.67
N PHE A 15 -17.77 -0.72 11.42
CA PHE A 15 -17.81 0.62 10.88
C PHE A 15 -16.38 1.08 10.62
N ARG A 16 -16.00 1.11 9.34
CA ARG A 16 -14.65 1.53 8.95
C ARG A 16 -14.72 2.52 7.80
N LYS A 17 -13.69 3.35 7.70
CA LYS A 17 -13.48 4.19 6.52
C LYS A 17 -13.45 3.30 5.29
N VAL A 18 -14.35 3.54 4.35
CA VAL A 18 -14.27 2.90 3.04
C VAL A 18 -13.09 3.54 2.34
N GLU A 19 -12.06 2.75 1.98
CA GLU A 19 -10.98 3.23 1.11
C GLU A 19 -11.60 3.58 -0.26
N THR A 20 -12.11 4.81 -0.39
CA THR A 20 -12.46 5.40 -1.69
C THR A 20 -11.23 5.92 -2.41
N ALA A 21 -10.03 5.68 -1.88
CA ALA A 21 -8.76 5.96 -2.52
C ALA A 21 -8.49 4.97 -3.66
N ARG A 22 -9.50 4.69 -4.50
CA ARG A 22 -9.20 4.49 -5.91
C ARG A 22 -8.70 5.87 -6.36
N PRO A 23 -7.46 6.01 -6.85
CA PRO A 23 -7.04 7.29 -7.40
C PRO A 23 -8.12 7.71 -8.39
N LYS A 24 -8.56 8.97 -8.30
CA LYS A 24 -9.56 9.54 -9.20
C LYS A 24 -8.91 9.53 -10.59
N ARG A 25 -9.00 8.41 -11.33
CA ARG A 25 -8.71 8.40 -12.75
C ARG A 25 -9.72 9.39 -13.34
N SER A 26 -9.20 10.36 -14.06
CA SER A 26 -10.02 11.33 -14.77
C SER A 26 -11.05 10.57 -15.62
N ALA A 27 -12.26 11.09 -15.75
CA ALA A 27 -13.27 10.53 -16.66
C ALA A 27 -12.83 10.65 -18.13
N LEU A 28 -11.85 11.53 -18.42
CA LEU A 28 -11.17 11.56 -19.70
C LEU A 28 -10.19 10.38 -19.76
N PRO A 29 -10.24 9.56 -20.82
CA PRO A 29 -9.19 8.59 -21.10
C PRO A 29 -7.92 9.36 -21.46
N ALA A 30 -7.12 9.72 -20.46
CA ALA A 30 -5.74 10.17 -20.65
C ALA A 30 -4.86 8.92 -20.46
N PRO A 31 -4.55 8.17 -21.54
CA PRO A 31 -3.60 7.07 -21.41
C PRO A 31 -2.27 7.63 -20.92
N MET A 32 -1.72 7.02 -19.88
CA MET A 32 -0.37 7.31 -19.46
C MET A 32 0.57 6.60 -20.45
N ILE A 33 1.08 7.35 -21.43
CA ILE A 33 1.99 6.83 -22.44
C ILE A 33 3.42 7.00 -21.91
N SER A 34 4.14 5.88 -21.75
CA SER A 34 5.58 5.90 -21.52
C SER A 34 6.27 5.66 -22.86
N THR A 35 6.93 6.69 -23.41
CA THR A 35 7.63 6.56 -24.70
C THR A 35 8.91 5.76 -24.54
N ASP A 36 9.24 4.95 -25.54
CA ASP A 36 10.50 4.20 -25.55
C ASP A 36 11.72 5.06 -25.91
N THR A 37 11.48 6.23 -26.50
CA THR A 37 12.52 7.17 -26.87
C THR A 37 13.19 7.78 -25.63
N MET A 38 14.51 7.90 -25.68
CA MET A 38 15.35 8.60 -24.71
C MET A 38 16.41 9.43 -25.43
N PRO A 39 16.97 10.46 -24.78
CA PRO A 39 18.18 11.12 -25.27
C PRO A 39 19.29 10.12 -25.53
N GLU A 40 20.19 10.43 -26.48
CA GLU A 40 21.36 9.61 -26.77
C GLU A 40 22.13 9.32 -25.49
N THR A 41 22.09 8.06 -25.07
CA THR A 41 22.69 7.60 -23.82
C THR A 41 23.71 6.53 -24.14
N GLN A 42 24.93 6.73 -23.65
CA GLN A 42 25.98 5.73 -23.78
C GLN A 42 25.74 4.58 -22.79
N SER A 43 25.76 3.37 -23.30
CA SER A 43 25.71 2.15 -22.49
C SER A 43 27.06 1.91 -21.80
N MET A 44 27.01 1.56 -20.52
CA MET A 44 28.21 1.27 -19.72
C MET A 44 28.71 -0.17 -19.91
N LEU A 45 27.91 -1.02 -20.55
CA LEU A 45 28.28 -2.41 -20.81
C LEU A 45 29.18 -2.53 -22.05
N ASP A 46 28.79 -1.86 -23.14
CA ASP A 46 29.38 -2.02 -24.47
C ASP A 46 29.85 -0.70 -25.11
N GLY A 47 29.63 0.45 -24.46
CA GLY A 47 30.10 1.76 -24.93
C GLY A 47 29.30 2.36 -26.09
N ASN A 48 28.28 1.67 -26.59
CA ASN A 48 27.44 2.10 -27.70
C ASN A 48 26.38 3.13 -27.25
N TYR A 49 25.97 4.01 -28.17
CA TYR A 49 24.91 4.99 -27.93
C TYR A 49 23.54 4.43 -28.34
N TYR A 50 22.56 4.61 -27.46
CA TYR A 50 21.18 4.18 -27.68
C TYR A 50 20.21 5.35 -27.56
N THR A 51 19.17 5.34 -28.40
CA THR A 51 18.02 6.27 -28.36
C THR A 51 16.73 5.58 -27.92
N SER A 52 16.75 4.25 -27.81
CA SER A 52 15.64 3.39 -27.37
C SER A 52 15.96 2.77 -26.02
N LYS A 53 15.06 2.95 -25.04
CA LYS A 53 15.20 2.37 -23.71
C LYS A 53 15.09 0.84 -23.76
N SER A 54 14.22 0.31 -24.62
CA SER A 54 14.02 -1.14 -24.78
C SER A 54 15.24 -1.83 -25.38
N ALA A 55 15.90 -1.20 -26.37
CA ALA A 55 17.15 -1.69 -26.94
C ALA A 55 18.27 -1.73 -25.89
N LEU A 56 18.45 -0.65 -25.12
CA LEU A 56 19.44 -0.60 -24.03
C LEU A 56 19.16 -1.65 -22.94
N ARG A 57 17.88 -1.85 -22.56
CA ARG A 57 17.53 -2.91 -21.59
C ARG A 57 17.73 -4.32 -22.12
N ALA A 58 17.67 -4.53 -23.43
CA ALA A 58 17.90 -5.84 -24.02
C ALA A 58 19.37 -6.26 -23.88
N THR A 59 20.31 -5.32 -24.07
CA THR A 59 21.75 -5.60 -23.91
C THR A 59 22.10 -5.92 -22.46
N TYR A 60 21.60 -5.14 -21.51
CA TYR A 60 21.81 -5.40 -20.08
C TYR A 60 21.23 -6.75 -19.63
N ARG A 61 20.02 -7.10 -20.08
CA ARG A 61 19.41 -8.41 -19.77
C ARG A 61 20.20 -9.58 -20.36
N ALA A 62 20.70 -9.43 -21.60
CA ALA A 62 21.55 -10.45 -22.23
C ALA A 62 22.88 -10.66 -21.48
N ALA A 63 23.42 -9.60 -20.86
CA ALA A 63 24.60 -9.67 -20.01
C ALA A 63 24.31 -10.13 -18.56
N GLY A 64 23.06 -10.47 -18.23
CA GLY A 64 22.68 -10.92 -16.90
C GLY A 64 22.55 -9.81 -15.85
N VAL A 65 22.47 -8.55 -16.27
CA VAL A 65 22.25 -7.41 -15.36
C VAL A 65 20.76 -7.30 -15.01
N GLU A 66 20.48 -7.08 -13.72
CA GLU A 66 19.11 -6.90 -13.20
C GLU A 66 18.75 -5.41 -13.06
N GLU A 67 17.57 -5.01 -13.54
CA GLU A 67 17.08 -3.62 -13.45
C GLU A 67 16.54 -3.33 -12.04
N ILE A 68 17.32 -2.59 -11.24
CA ILE A 68 16.92 -2.14 -9.91
C ILE A 68 15.95 -0.96 -9.99
N GLY A 69 14.88 -0.99 -9.20
CA GLY A 69 13.93 0.13 -9.04
C GLY A 69 12.52 -0.15 -9.56
N ASN A 70 12.34 -1.21 -10.35
CA ASN A 70 11.03 -1.73 -10.76
C ASN A 70 10.61 -2.97 -9.93
N ASP A 71 10.96 -3.01 -8.65
CA ASP A 71 10.62 -4.12 -7.77
C ASP A 71 9.11 -4.08 -7.40
N PRO A 72 8.31 -5.08 -7.77
CA PRO A 72 6.90 -5.17 -7.38
C PRO A 72 6.70 -5.18 -5.86
N ALA A 73 7.70 -5.62 -5.09
CA ALA A 73 7.64 -5.64 -3.64
C ALA A 73 7.55 -4.23 -3.02
N ARG A 74 7.92 -3.17 -3.75
CA ARG A 74 7.75 -1.78 -3.31
C ARG A 74 6.27 -1.40 -3.11
N TYR A 75 5.36 -2.07 -3.82
CA TYR A 75 3.91 -1.89 -3.67
C TYR A 75 3.30 -2.79 -2.59
N ARG A 76 4.09 -3.70 -2.01
CA ARG A 76 3.59 -4.62 -0.98
C ARG A 76 3.22 -3.83 0.27
N ARG A 77 1.97 -3.97 0.69
CA ARG A 77 1.49 -3.39 1.96
C ARG A 77 2.32 -3.98 3.11
N LYS A 78 2.86 -3.12 3.98
CA LYS A 78 3.52 -3.56 5.22
C LYS A 78 2.54 -4.38 6.05
N PRO A 79 2.97 -5.53 6.63
CA PRO A 79 2.11 -6.32 7.49
C PRO A 79 1.65 -5.47 8.68
N LYS A 80 0.35 -5.52 8.97
CA LYS A 80 -0.18 -4.86 10.16
C LYS A 80 0.29 -5.61 11.42
N PRO A 81 0.64 -4.91 12.50
CA PRO A 81 0.97 -5.58 13.76
C PRO A 81 -0.21 -6.43 14.23
N LYS A 82 0.09 -7.60 14.78
CA LYS A 82 -0.93 -8.51 15.32
C LYS A 82 -1.48 -7.91 16.60
N VAL A 83 -2.78 -7.67 16.64
CA VAL A 83 -3.47 -7.11 17.81
C VAL A 83 -3.65 -8.19 18.87
N ASP A 84 -3.23 -7.91 20.11
CA ASP A 84 -3.50 -8.79 21.25
C ASP A 84 -4.96 -8.64 21.70
N ARG A 85 -5.79 -9.61 21.28
CA ARG A 85 -7.22 -9.62 21.60
C ARG A 85 -7.49 -9.90 23.08
N LYS A 86 -6.60 -10.60 23.77
CA LYS A 86 -6.79 -10.96 25.18
C LYS A 86 -6.63 -9.70 26.04
N ALA A 87 -5.53 -8.98 25.85
CA ALA A 87 -5.29 -7.72 26.57
C ALA A 87 -6.42 -6.69 26.37
N ILE A 88 -6.96 -6.58 25.16
CA ILE A 88 -8.11 -5.71 24.88
C ILE A 88 -9.37 -6.18 25.63
N LYS A 89 -9.65 -7.48 25.62
CA LYS A 89 -10.83 -8.01 26.31
C LYS A 89 -10.72 -7.81 27.82
N ASP A 90 -9.56 -8.10 28.39
CA ASP A 90 -9.30 -7.98 29.82
C ASP A 90 -9.39 -6.52 30.27
N SER A 91 -8.88 -5.57 29.47
CA SER A 91 -8.99 -4.15 29.78
C SER A 91 -10.44 -3.65 29.74
N VAL A 92 -11.22 -4.06 28.74
CA VAL A 92 -12.65 -3.72 28.63
C VAL A 92 -13.44 -4.33 29.78
N GLN A 93 -13.19 -5.59 30.14
CA GLN A 93 -13.85 -6.24 31.27
C GLN A 93 -13.51 -5.56 32.61
N LYS A 94 -12.24 -5.20 32.81
CA LYS A 94 -11.80 -4.46 34.01
C LYS A 94 -12.49 -3.09 34.10
N ALA A 95 -12.57 -2.36 32.99
CA ALA A 95 -13.27 -1.08 32.94
C ALA A 95 -14.76 -1.23 33.24
N LYS A 96 -15.41 -2.25 32.66
CA LYS A 96 -16.83 -2.56 32.93
C LYS A 96 -17.07 -2.87 34.41
N ALA A 97 -16.24 -3.72 35.01
CA ALA A 97 -16.36 -4.08 36.42
C ALA A 97 -16.19 -2.87 37.36
N ARG A 98 -15.26 -1.94 37.04
CA ARG A 98 -15.10 -0.67 37.79
C ARG A 98 -16.36 0.19 37.72
N PHE A 99 -16.92 0.33 36.51
CA PHE A 99 -18.14 1.09 36.30
C PHE A 99 -19.33 0.49 37.07
N GLU A 100 -19.51 -0.83 37.02
CA GLU A 100 -20.57 -1.55 37.76
C GLU A 100 -20.41 -1.42 39.28
N ARG A 101 -19.17 -1.34 39.79
CA ARG A 101 -18.89 -1.04 41.21
C ARG A 101 -19.14 0.41 41.61
N GLY A 102 -19.54 1.28 40.69
CA GLY A 102 -19.81 2.69 40.96
C GLY A 102 -18.55 3.57 41.05
N GLU A 103 -17.38 3.05 40.68
CA GLU A 103 -16.15 3.83 40.56
C GLU A 103 -16.27 4.76 39.33
N ARG A 104 -16.80 5.97 39.53
CA ARG A 104 -16.90 7.00 38.49
C ARG A 104 -15.69 7.92 38.59
N THR A 105 -14.96 8.07 37.49
CA THR A 105 -13.93 9.11 37.37
C THR A 105 -14.64 10.45 37.22
N THR A 106 -14.74 11.22 38.31
CA THR A 106 -15.03 12.65 38.24
C THR A 106 -13.79 13.34 37.69
N SER A 107 -13.85 13.79 36.44
CA SER A 107 -12.84 14.69 35.88
C SER A 107 -12.96 16.02 36.61
N ASN A 108 -11.94 16.41 37.39
CA ASN A 108 -11.70 17.79 37.79
C ASN A 108 -11.11 18.58 36.63
#